data_AF-A0A7C5ZR93-F1
#
_entry.id   AF-A0A7C5ZR93-F1
#
_cell.length_a   1.000
_cell.length_b   1.000
_cell.length_c   1.000
_cell.angle_alpha   90.00
_cell.angle_beta   90.00
_cell.angle_gamma   90.00
#
_symmetry.space_group_name_H-M   'P 1'
#
loop_
_entity.id
_entity.type
_entity.pdbx_description
1 polymer ?
#
loop_
_entity_poly.entity_id
_entity_poly.type
_entity_poly.pdbx_seq_one_letter_code
_entity_poly.pdbx_strand_id
1 'polypeptide(L)' 'MRKISDEDARAIVSEFVRKKKNIEKVEISTVTQKGEYLIVTGTCPINIEGHTWAEKFEIVVDKRGKIKYTEFWLL' A
#
# COMPACT_ATOMS: atom_id res chain seq x y z
N MET A 1 -22.37 9.55 1.37
CA MET A 1 -21.00 9.19 0.94
C MET A 1 -20.74 7.75 1.35
N ARG A 2 -20.40 6.87 0.42
CA ARG A 2 -20.05 5.47 0.69
C ARG A 2 -18.66 5.45 1.34
N LYS A 3 -18.53 4.81 2.50
CA LYS A 3 -17.21 4.49 3.07
C LYS A 3 -16.53 3.50 2.11
N ILE A 4 -15.26 3.72 1.79
CA ILE A 4 -14.48 2.76 0.99
C ILE A 4 -14.40 1.42 1.73
N SER A 5 -14.49 0.31 1.00
CA SER A 5 -14.30 -1.03 1.59
C SER A 5 -12.83 -1.40 1.71
N ASP A 6 -12.56 -2.51 2.38
CA ASP A 6 -11.21 -3.10 2.44
C ASP A 6 -10.71 -3.46 1.03
N GLU A 7 -11.58 -3.95 0.15
CA GLU A 7 -11.23 -4.23 -1.26
C GLU A 7 -10.88 -2.96 -2.03
N ASP A 8 -11.63 -1.87 -1.82
CA ASP A 8 -11.32 -0.57 -2.44
C ASP A 8 -9.94 -0.07 -1.99
N ALA A 9 -9.64 -0.17 -0.69
CA ALA A 9 -8.33 0.21 -0.14
C ALA A 9 -7.20 -0.65 -0.70
N ARG A 10 -7.40 -1.97 -0.84
CA ARG A 10 -6.44 -2.88 -1.47
C ARG A 10 -6.15 -2.46 -2.90
N ALA A 11 -7.17 -2.13 -3.70
CA ALA A 11 -7.02 -1.71 -5.09
C ALA A 11 -6.27 -0.37 -5.19
N ILE A 12 -6.69 0.64 -4.42
CA ILE A 12 -6.07 1.98 -4.38
C ILE A 12 -4.58 1.87 -4.03
N VAL A 13 -4.26 1.14 -2.96
CA VAL A 13 -2.89 1.01 -2.47
C VAL A 13 -2.04 0.19 -3.45
N SER A 14 -2.56 -0.92 -3.98
CA SER A 14 -1.82 -1.73 -4.96
C SER A 14 -1.49 -0.92 -6.21
N GLU A 15 -2.44 -0.17 -6.75
CA GLU A 15 -2.19 0.67 -7.93
C GLU A 15 -1.17 1.77 -7.63
N PHE A 16 -1.29 2.44 -6.48
CA PHE A 16 -0.36 3.47 -6.05
C PHE A 16 1.07 2.92 -5.93
N VAL A 17 1.26 1.78 -5.25
CA VAL A 17 2.59 1.19 -5.05
C VAL A 17 3.18 0.75 -6.40
N ARG A 18 2.40 0.09 -7.27
CA ARG A 18 2.83 -0.30 -8.62
C ARG A 18 3.36 0.88 -9.42
N LYS A 19 2.61 1.99 -9.44
CA LYS A 19 3.00 3.23 -10.14
C LYS A 19 4.23 3.89 -9.49
N LYS A 20 4.27 3.98 -8.16
CA LYS A 20 5.34 4.64 -7.42
C LYS A 20 6.67 3.90 -7.51
N LYS A 21 6.64 2.56 -7.48
CA LYS A 21 7.84 1.71 -7.49
C LYS A 21 8.17 1.15 -8.88
N ASN A 22 7.32 1.38 -9.87
CA ASN A 22 7.44 0.82 -11.23
C ASN A 22 7.57 -0.71 -11.23
N ILE A 23 6.58 -1.37 -10.62
CA ILE A 23 6.55 -2.83 -10.44
C ILE A 23 5.18 -3.39 -10.81
N GLU A 24 5.14 -4.69 -11.13
CA GLU A 24 3.89 -5.38 -11.49
C GLU A 24 3.17 -5.99 -10.29
N LYS A 25 3.91 -6.50 -9.31
CA LYS A 25 3.36 -7.26 -8.18
C LYS A 25 3.52 -6.51 -6.87
N VAL A 26 2.46 -6.52 -6.08
CA VAL A 26 2.37 -5.94 -4.73
C VAL A 26 1.59 -6.95 -3.89
N GLU A 27 2.14 -7.32 -2.75
CA GLU A 27 1.52 -8.25 -1.82
C GLU A 27 0.92 -7.46 -0.65
N ILE A 28 -0.41 -7.42 -0.55
CA ILE A 28 -1.08 -6.81 0.61
C ILE A 28 -1.16 -7.83 1.74
N SER A 29 -0.55 -7.53 2.88
CA SER A 29 -0.60 -8.38 4.07
C SER A 29 -1.85 -8.11 4.90
N THR A 30 -2.11 -6.85 5.26
CA THR A 30 -3.25 -6.50 6.12
C THR A 30 -3.93 -5.21 5.69
N VAL A 31 -5.22 -5.12 5.98
CA VAL A 31 -6.01 -3.89 5.97
C VAL A 31 -6.61 -3.75 7.36
N THR A 32 -6.42 -2.60 8.00
CA THR A 32 -6.89 -2.36 9.37
C THR A 32 -7.62 -1.04 9.45
N GLN A 33 -8.90 -1.08 9.83
CA GLN A 33 -9.68 0.12 10.11
C GLN A 33 -9.26 0.74 11.44
N LYS A 34 -8.81 2.00 11.41
CA LYS A 34 -8.58 2.85 12.59
C LYS A 34 -9.35 4.16 12.46
N GLY A 35 -10.50 4.25 13.13
CA GLY A 35 -11.35 5.44 13.08
C GLY A 35 -11.88 5.70 11.67
N GLU A 36 -11.53 6.84 11.07
CA GLU A 36 -11.91 7.19 9.69
C GLU A 36 -10.88 6.77 8.62
N TYR A 37 -9.82 6.07 9.03
CA TYR A 37 -8.71 5.67 8.17
C TYR A 37 -8.60 4.16 8.04
N LEU A 38 -8.16 3.72 6.86
CA LEU A 38 -7.69 2.36 6.61
C LEU A 38 -6.18 2.38 6.52
N ILE A 39 -5.53 1.55 7.34
CA ILE A 39 -4.09 1.31 7.31
C ILE A 39 -3.87 0.03 6.52
N VAL A 40 -3.16 0.13 5.40
CA VAL A 40 -2.82 -0.99 4.53
C VAL A 40 -1.34 -1.27 4.64
N THR A 41 -1.00 -2.49 5.00
CA THR A 41 0.41 -2.94 5.05
C THR A 41 0.65 -4.05 4.05
N GLY A 42 1.88 -4.14 3.56
CA GLY A 42 2.26 -5.16 2.61
C GLY A 42 3.73 -5.12 2.27
N THR A 43 4.10 -5.88 1.24
CA THR A 43 5.45 -5.91 0.71
C THR A 43 5.45 -5.74 -0.81
N CYS A 44 6.54 -5.21 -1.32
CA CYS A 44 6.77 -5.07 -2.74
C CYS A 44 8.23 -5.34 -3.09
N PRO A 45 8.52 -5.94 -4.26
CA PRO A 45 9.89 -6.09 -4.73
C PRO A 45 10.51 -4.72 -5.05
N ILE A 46 11.78 -4.54 -4.72
CA ILE A 46 12.61 -3.43 -5.18
C ILE A 46 13.91 -3.98 -5.77
N ASN A 47 14.45 -3.30 -6.78
CA ASN A 47 15.75 -3.64 -7.35
C ASN A 47 16.82 -2.70 -6.80
N ILE A 48 17.84 -3.25 -6.17
CA ILE A 48 19.01 -2.52 -5.69
C ILE A 48 20.23 -3.23 -6.26
N GLU A 49 21.00 -2.52 -7.07
CA GLU A 49 22.25 -3.02 -7.67
C GLU A 49 22.08 -4.34 -8.45
N GLY A 50 20.92 -4.53 -9.10
CA GLY A 50 20.63 -5.76 -9.85
C GLY A 50 20.06 -6.90 -9.00
N HIS A 51 19.93 -6.72 -7.68
CA HIS A 51 19.35 -7.68 -6.76
C HIS A 51 17.92 -7.29 -6.37
N THR A 52 17.01 -8.27 -6.37
CA THR A 52 15.62 -8.08 -5.94
C THR A 52 15.50 -8.29 -4.44
N TRP A 53 15.08 -7.24 -3.73
CA TRP A 53 14.81 -7.25 -2.29
C TRP A 53 13.32 -7.06 -2.02
N ALA A 54 12.89 -7.46 -0.83
CA ALA A 54 11.54 -7.15 -0.36
C ALA A 54 11.57 -5.84 0.45
N GLU A 55 10.67 -4.92 0.11
CA GLU A 55 10.45 -3.70 0.86
C GLU A 55 9.06 -3.78 1.48
N LYS A 56 8.96 -3.55 2.79
CA LYS A 56 7.68 -3.43 3.48
C LYS A 56 7.13 -2.02 3.31
N PHE A 57 5.82 -1.89 3.26
CA PHE A 57 5.15 -0.59 3.28
C PHE A 57 3.98 -0.54 4.27
N GLU A 58 3.69 0.68 4.70
CA GLU A 58 2.47 1.07 5.41
C GLU A 58 1.88 2.31 4.74
N ILE A 59 0.61 2.22 4.35
CA ILE A 59 -0.09 3.29 3.64
C ILE A 59 -1.43 3.54 4.32
N VAL A 60 -1.70 4.81 4.63
CA VAL A 60 -2.94 5.25 5.26
C VAL A 60 -3.85 5.89 4.23
N VAL A 61 -5.08 5.40 4.14
CA VAL A 61 -6.13 5.87 3.23
C VAL A 61 -7.30 6.43 4.03
N ASP A 62 -7.82 7.60 3.66
CA ASP A 62 -9.03 8.15 4.28
C ASP A 62 -10.32 7.53 3.72
N LYS A 63 -11.45 7.77 4.39
CA LYS A 63 -12.80 7.33 3.95
C LYS A 63 -13.22 7.74 2.52
N ARG A 64 -12.46 8.63 1.85
CA ARG A 64 -12.70 9.09 0.48
C ARG A 64 -11.77 8.42 -0.53
N GLY A 65 -10.91 7.49 -0.10
CA GLY A 65 -9.92 6.85 -0.96
C GLY A 65 -8.64 7.67 -1.15
N LYS A 66 -8.44 8.76 -0.40
CA LYS A 66 -7.23 9.59 -0.54
C LYS A 66 -6.12 9.06 0.36
N ILE A 67 -4.96 8.80 -0.23
CA ILE A 67 -3.73 8.47 0.49
C ILE A 67 -3.29 9.69 1.33
N LYS A 68 -3.06 9.46 2.61
CA LYS A 68 -2.64 10.49 3.59
C LYS A 68 -1.21 10.32 4.06
N TYR A 69 -0.76 9.08 4.11
CA TYR A 69 0.55 8.72 4.62
C TYR A 69 1.10 7.53 3.85
N THR A 70 2.41 7.53 3.62
CA THR A 70 3.11 6.44 2.96
C THR A 70 4.47 6.29 3.61
N GLU A 71 4.78 5.07 4.04
CA GLU A 71 6.09 4.73 4.56
C GLU A 71 6.56 3.41 3.95
N PHE A 72 7.86 3.33 3.70
CA PHE A 72 8.52 2.20 3.07
C PHE A 72 9.79 1.89 3.86
N TRP A 73 10.03 0.61 4.12
CA TRP A 73 11.21 0.15 4.85
C TRP A 73 11.78 -1.07 4.16
N LEU A 74 13.10 -1.05 3.97
CA LEU A 74 13.83 -2.21 3.50
C LEU A 74 13.79 -3.30 4.58
N LEU A 75 13.55 -4.54 4.18
CA LEU A 75 13.66 -5.71 5.06
C LEU A 75 15.08 -6.27 5.05
#